data_AF-A0A6A6EGA7-F1
#
_entry.id   AF-A0A6A6EGA7-F1
#
_cell.length_a   1.000
_cell.length_b   1.000
_cell.length_c   1.000
_cell.angle_alpha   90.00
_cell.angle_beta   90.00
_cell.angle_gamma   90.00
#
_symmetry.space_group_name_H-M   'P 1'
#
loop_
_entity.id
_entity.type
_entity.pdbx_description
1 polymer ?
#
loop_
_entity_poly.entity_id
_entity_poly.type
_entity_poly.pdbx_seq_one_letter_code
_entity_poly.pdbx_strand_id
1 'polypeptide(L)'
;MRLSALLRGNEHEIYICYTRKHLRRGGPVDLALQEIQLGDIITAGTTTENGRIFHQAVLSFAIIFFGTQHGQAYITNQGYAMHGVALKQLNHVLSDPICYTCDEVILSVVTLAMLECLVPTGPKYYLRHMIGLERLLELRDPSSYCSPKSSELYKSVRHMILFASLRTGKPSILARAEWKTVLRANCSDEELQEQDLYDVLADCTVLVAERDNMLANWELDLERGTHQRDKIKRRALPLLTHLRAWRKRWDSDGRNSYFETSAAFARLQPMQESRGDDSPHFPTIFEFSNDSAATMLMFYNTTLIYVLQVLASLPLENFGIHSNQSFIQNTLQDAGYLDDLWKHTKYEYIAAERLAALEVCRCIPYYLVRKSRLDSDSSPVVHWAVTTAWMTLRGNESAEGRWMMDLLNRKSREVIAKGLWAI
;
A
#
# COMPACT_ATOMS: atom_id res chain seq x y z
N MET A 1 -18.67 -36.45 34.91
CA MET A 1 -17.74 -36.95 33.87
C MET A 1 -18.48 -36.92 32.53
N ARG A 2 -17.88 -36.30 31.50
CA ARG A 2 -18.32 -36.20 30.09
C ARG A 2 -19.41 -35.17 29.73
N LEU A 3 -19.01 -33.89 29.71
CA LEU A 3 -19.51 -32.88 28.76
C LEU A 3 -18.38 -32.12 28.05
N SER A 4 -17.11 -32.49 28.28
CA SER A 4 -15.92 -31.80 27.76
C SER A 4 -15.41 -32.30 26.40
N ALA A 5 -16.11 -33.25 25.76
CA ALA A 5 -15.64 -33.92 24.55
C ALA A 5 -16.32 -33.43 23.25
N LEU A 6 -17.39 -32.63 23.33
CA LEU A 6 -18.21 -32.29 22.15
C LEU A 6 -17.86 -30.97 21.44
N LEU A 7 -16.82 -30.25 21.87
CA LEU A 7 -16.47 -28.93 21.29
C LEU A 7 -14.99 -28.76 20.91
N ARG A 8 -14.14 -29.80 21.07
CA ARG A 8 -12.77 -29.77 20.52
C ARG A 8 -12.86 -29.85 18.99
N GLY A 9 -12.78 -28.70 18.32
CA GLY A 9 -12.86 -28.57 16.86
C GLY A 9 -13.49 -27.25 16.43
N ASN A 10 -14.54 -26.81 17.12
CA ASN A 10 -15.29 -25.58 16.79
C ASN A 10 -14.47 -24.29 17.05
N GLU A 11 -13.55 -24.32 18.02
CA GLU A 11 -12.73 -23.15 18.37
C GLU A 11 -11.92 -22.62 17.18
N HIS A 12 -11.29 -23.49 16.40
CA HIS A 12 -10.55 -23.08 15.20
C HIS A 12 -11.45 -22.50 14.12
N GLU A 13 -12.67 -23.02 13.98
CA GLU A 13 -13.67 -22.47 13.05
C GLU A 13 -14.07 -21.06 13.45
N ILE A 14 -14.27 -20.80 14.75
CA ILE A 14 -14.53 -19.46 15.29
C ILE A 14 -13.39 -18.51 14.94
N TYR A 15 -12.13 -18.92 15.10
CA TYR A 15 -10.97 -18.08 14.79
C TYR A 15 -10.85 -17.78 13.30
N ILE A 16 -11.07 -18.78 12.43
CA ILE A 16 -11.03 -18.59 10.98
C ILE A 16 -12.18 -17.67 10.54
N CYS A 17 -13.41 -17.90 11.02
CA CYS A 17 -14.56 -17.04 10.73
C CYS A 17 -14.33 -15.59 11.20
N TYR A 18 -13.78 -15.41 12.40
CA TYR A 18 -13.40 -14.09 12.90
C TYR A 18 -12.37 -13.42 11.99
N THR A 19 -11.36 -14.16 11.55
CA THR A 19 -10.31 -13.64 10.67
C THR A 19 -10.88 -13.24 9.32
N ARG A 20 -11.69 -14.10 8.70
CA ARG A 20 -12.36 -13.83 7.42
C ARG A 20 -13.22 -12.56 7.45
N LYS A 21 -13.87 -12.25 8.59
CA LYS A 21 -14.60 -10.99 8.77
C LYS A 21 -13.71 -9.74 8.65
N HIS A 22 -12.41 -9.88 8.83
CA HIS A 22 -11.43 -8.78 8.74
C HIS A 22 -10.53 -8.87 7.51
N LEU A 23 -10.67 -9.90 6.68
CA LEU A 23 -10.00 -9.98 5.38
C LEU A 23 -10.83 -9.25 4.33
N ARG A 24 -10.16 -8.78 3.28
CA ARG A 24 -10.84 -8.27 2.09
C ARG A 24 -11.59 -9.41 1.40
N ARG A 25 -12.93 -9.34 1.31
CA ARG A 25 -13.74 -10.24 0.48
C ARG A 25 -13.25 -10.20 -0.96
N GLY A 26 -13.15 -11.38 -1.55
CA GLY A 26 -12.60 -11.53 -2.91
C GLY A 26 -11.09 -11.24 -3.00
N GLY A 27 -10.40 -11.03 -1.87
CA GLY A 27 -8.94 -11.03 -1.82
C GLY A 27 -8.39 -12.46 -1.96
N PRO A 28 -7.09 -12.61 -2.26
CA PRO A 28 -6.50 -13.91 -2.60
C PRO A 28 -6.60 -14.92 -1.46
N VAL A 29 -6.42 -14.47 -0.22
CA VAL A 29 -6.57 -15.33 0.97
C VAL A 29 -8.03 -15.72 1.20
N ASP A 30 -8.99 -14.78 1.09
CA ASP A 30 -10.41 -15.13 1.27
C ASP A 30 -10.91 -16.06 0.16
N LEU A 31 -10.55 -15.81 -1.10
CA LEU A 31 -10.89 -16.70 -2.22
C LEU A 31 -10.33 -18.12 -2.01
N ALA A 32 -9.06 -18.23 -1.61
CA ALA A 32 -8.47 -19.52 -1.28
C ALA A 32 -9.20 -20.22 -0.11
N LEU A 33 -9.65 -19.46 0.89
CA LEU A 33 -10.45 -20.00 2.00
C LEU A 33 -11.87 -20.43 1.61
N GLN A 34 -12.43 -19.86 0.53
CA GLN A 34 -13.72 -20.29 -0.02
C GLN A 34 -13.61 -21.61 -0.79
N GLU A 35 -12.46 -21.88 -1.40
CA GLU A 35 -12.20 -23.10 -2.17
C GLU A 35 -11.90 -24.34 -1.28
N ILE A 36 -11.58 -24.15 0.00
CA ILE A 36 -11.11 -25.22 0.90
C ILE A 36 -12.16 -25.51 1.99
N GLN A 37 -12.40 -26.80 2.29
CA GLN A 37 -13.25 -27.17 3.43
C GLN A 37 -12.56 -26.84 4.76
N LEU A 38 -13.30 -26.22 5.68
CA LEU A 38 -12.76 -25.75 6.96
C LEU A 38 -12.13 -26.89 7.79
N GLY A 39 -12.71 -28.09 7.74
CA GLY A 39 -12.17 -29.29 8.37
C GLY A 39 -10.80 -29.71 7.83
N ASP A 40 -10.52 -29.49 6.54
CA ASP A 40 -9.23 -29.80 5.92
C ASP A 40 -8.15 -28.80 6.35
N ILE A 41 -8.52 -27.54 6.57
CA ILE A 41 -7.61 -26.52 7.11
C ILE A 41 -7.22 -26.88 8.54
N ILE A 42 -8.18 -27.29 9.36
CA ILE A 42 -7.92 -27.64 10.76
C ILE A 42 -7.06 -28.91 10.84
N THR A 43 -7.40 -29.94 10.06
CA THR A 43 -6.68 -31.22 10.07
C THR A 43 -5.26 -31.07 9.53
N ALA A 44 -5.08 -30.39 8.39
CA ALA A 44 -3.75 -30.15 7.83
C ALA A 44 -2.95 -29.10 8.62
N GLY A 45 -3.62 -28.11 9.19
CA GLY A 45 -2.99 -27.04 9.95
C GLY A 45 -2.46 -27.48 11.32
N THR A 46 -3.04 -28.53 11.90
CA THR A 46 -2.63 -29.09 13.20
C THR A 46 -1.65 -30.26 13.08
N THR A 47 -1.46 -30.83 11.89
CA THR A 47 -0.51 -31.92 11.64
C THR A 47 0.87 -31.37 11.24
N THR A 48 1.92 -31.81 11.96
CA THR A 48 3.28 -31.24 11.84
C THR A 48 4.11 -31.79 10.69
N GLU A 49 3.83 -33.01 10.20
CA GLU A 49 4.74 -33.70 9.29
C GLU A 49 4.39 -33.57 7.79
N ASN A 50 3.16 -33.21 7.42
CA ASN A 50 2.73 -33.10 6.01
C ASN A 50 1.63 -32.05 5.76
N GLY A 51 1.44 -31.10 6.69
CA GLY A 51 0.44 -30.05 6.55
C GLY A 51 0.69 -29.18 5.32
N ARG A 52 -0.37 -28.90 4.54
CA ARG A 52 -0.35 -27.90 3.47
C ARG A 52 0.08 -26.56 4.07
N ILE A 53 1.18 -25.99 3.57
CA ILE A 53 1.82 -24.81 4.13
C ILE A 53 0.85 -23.63 4.25
N PHE A 54 -0.04 -23.46 3.27
CA PHE A 54 -1.05 -22.41 3.30
C PHE A 54 -2.05 -22.62 4.44
N HIS A 55 -2.46 -23.86 4.71
CA HIS A 55 -3.41 -24.17 5.79
C HIS A 55 -2.79 -23.83 7.15
N GLN A 56 -1.51 -24.15 7.36
CA GLN A 56 -0.79 -23.77 8.58
C GLN A 56 -0.63 -22.26 8.72
N ALA A 57 -0.31 -21.55 7.63
CA ALA A 57 -0.20 -20.10 7.62
C ALA A 57 -1.52 -19.42 7.99
N VAL A 58 -2.64 -19.86 7.40
CA VAL A 58 -3.98 -19.36 7.71
C VAL A 58 -4.36 -19.65 9.16
N LEU A 59 -4.17 -20.89 9.62
CA LEU A 59 -4.62 -21.28 10.95
C LEU A 59 -3.82 -20.56 12.03
N SER A 60 -2.49 -20.44 11.86
CA SER A 60 -1.65 -19.65 12.77
C SER A 60 -2.03 -18.17 12.77
N PHE A 61 -2.28 -17.57 11.59
CA PHE A 61 -2.80 -16.21 11.49
C PHE A 61 -4.11 -16.07 12.26
N ALA A 62 -5.08 -16.96 12.03
CA ALA A 62 -6.38 -16.85 12.64
C ALA A 62 -6.34 -16.92 14.17
N ILE A 63 -5.54 -17.84 14.71
CA ILE A 63 -5.36 -18.02 16.16
C ILE A 63 -4.64 -16.80 16.76
N ILE A 64 -3.51 -16.36 16.17
CA ILE A 64 -2.75 -15.19 16.68
C ILE A 64 -3.64 -13.96 16.66
N PHE A 65 -4.35 -13.75 15.56
CA PHE A 65 -5.17 -12.58 15.36
C PHE A 65 -6.32 -12.53 16.36
N PHE A 66 -7.10 -13.61 16.48
CA PHE A 66 -8.17 -13.70 17.46
C PHE A 66 -7.64 -13.52 18.89
N GLY A 67 -6.59 -14.26 19.26
CA GLY A 67 -6.00 -14.19 20.60
C GLY A 67 -5.55 -12.77 20.95
N THR A 68 -4.89 -12.08 20.01
CA THR A 68 -4.41 -10.71 20.21
C THR A 68 -5.55 -9.71 20.33
N GLN A 69 -6.55 -9.77 19.45
CA GLN A 69 -7.69 -8.83 19.49
C GLN A 69 -8.53 -8.98 20.76
N HIS A 70 -8.59 -10.19 21.33
CA HIS A 70 -9.36 -10.48 22.53
C HIS A 70 -8.53 -10.55 23.83
N GLY A 71 -7.24 -10.21 23.79
CA GLY A 71 -6.35 -10.22 24.95
C GLY A 71 -6.12 -11.62 25.56
N GLN A 72 -6.27 -12.69 24.77
CA GLN A 72 -6.18 -14.08 25.21
C GLN A 72 -4.77 -14.63 24.99
N ALA A 73 -3.86 -14.38 25.95
CA ALA A 73 -2.45 -14.75 25.84
C ALA A 73 -2.20 -16.24 25.57
N TYR A 74 -3.01 -17.15 26.13
CA TYR A 74 -2.89 -18.59 25.87
C TYR A 74 -3.13 -18.94 24.40
N ILE A 75 -4.20 -18.40 23.81
CA ILE A 75 -4.55 -18.57 22.39
C ILE A 75 -3.44 -17.97 21.52
N THR A 76 -3.00 -16.74 21.83
CA THR A 76 -1.92 -16.07 21.10
C THR A 76 -0.62 -16.89 21.10
N ASN A 77 -0.22 -17.43 22.25
CA ASN A 77 1.00 -18.25 22.37
C ASN A 77 0.89 -19.56 21.56
N GLN A 78 -0.27 -20.21 21.56
CA GLN A 78 -0.52 -21.38 20.71
C GLN A 78 -0.39 -21.02 19.22
N GLY A 79 -0.97 -19.90 18.81
CA GLY A 79 -0.87 -19.40 17.44
C GLY A 79 0.58 -19.14 17.02
N TYR A 80 1.40 -18.55 17.89
CA TYR A 80 2.82 -18.32 17.60
C TYR A 80 3.64 -19.60 17.49
N ALA A 81 3.32 -20.64 18.27
CA ALA A 81 3.95 -21.95 18.10
C ALA A 81 3.69 -22.52 16.69
N MET A 82 2.44 -22.42 16.22
CA MET A 82 2.05 -22.85 14.87
C MET A 82 2.67 -21.99 13.77
N HIS A 83 2.76 -20.68 13.98
CA HIS A 83 3.42 -19.76 13.06
C HIS A 83 4.91 -20.12 12.89
N GLY A 84 5.61 -20.47 13.96
CA GLY A 84 6.99 -20.94 13.90
C GLY A 84 7.15 -22.23 13.07
N VAL A 85 6.16 -23.13 13.11
CA VAL A 85 6.14 -24.32 12.25
C VAL A 85 5.91 -23.94 10.79
N ALA A 86 4.94 -23.07 10.50
CA ALA A 86 4.65 -22.60 9.15
C ALA A 86 5.88 -21.92 8.50
N LEU A 87 6.64 -21.12 9.26
CA LEU A 87 7.88 -20.51 8.78
C LEU A 87 8.99 -21.54 8.48
N LYS A 88 9.12 -22.59 9.29
CA LYS A 88 10.08 -23.68 9.02
C LYS A 88 9.72 -24.44 7.76
N GLN A 89 8.44 -24.76 7.57
CA GLN A 89 7.96 -25.41 6.36
C GLN A 89 8.13 -24.51 5.12
N LEU A 90 7.86 -23.21 5.25
CA LEU A 90 8.11 -22.24 4.17
C LEU A 90 9.56 -22.26 3.74
N ASN A 91 10.50 -22.16 4.69
CA ASN A 91 11.92 -22.22 4.37
C ASN A 91 12.32 -23.53 3.69
N HIS A 92 11.73 -24.66 4.11
CA HIS A 92 11.98 -25.96 3.47
C HIS A 92 11.48 -25.98 2.02
N VAL A 93 10.24 -25.56 1.77
CA VAL A 93 9.63 -25.50 0.43
C VAL A 93 10.38 -24.53 -0.48
N LEU A 94 10.84 -23.40 0.04
CA LEU A 94 11.65 -22.42 -0.70
C LEU A 94 13.04 -22.93 -1.07
N SER A 95 13.55 -23.95 -0.37
CA SER A 95 14.84 -24.57 -0.67
C SER A 95 14.76 -25.57 -1.83
N ASP A 96 13.56 -25.98 -2.23
CA ASP A 96 13.31 -26.89 -3.35
C ASP A 96 12.94 -26.10 -4.63
N PRO A 97 13.76 -26.19 -5.70
CA PRO A 97 13.50 -25.49 -6.96
C PRO A 97 12.17 -25.81 -7.65
N ILE A 98 11.56 -26.96 -7.35
CA ILE A 98 10.30 -27.41 -7.97
C ILE A 98 9.10 -26.88 -7.18
N CYS A 99 9.22 -26.79 -5.87
CA CYS A 99 8.07 -26.48 -5.01
C CYS A 99 7.82 -24.97 -4.87
N TYR A 100 8.82 -24.10 -5.05
CA TYR A 100 8.64 -22.65 -4.88
C TYR A 100 7.68 -22.02 -5.90
N THR A 101 7.44 -22.67 -7.05
CA THR A 101 6.59 -22.14 -8.12
C THR A 101 5.09 -22.28 -7.84
N CYS A 102 4.70 -23.10 -6.86
CA CYS A 102 3.30 -23.34 -6.52
C CYS A 102 2.60 -22.07 -5.99
N ASP A 103 1.37 -21.81 -6.43
CA ASP A 103 0.55 -20.67 -5.96
C ASP A 103 0.30 -20.72 -4.44
N GLU A 104 0.28 -21.92 -3.86
CA GLU A 104 0.17 -22.12 -2.41
C GLU A 104 1.29 -21.42 -1.62
N VAL A 105 2.49 -21.34 -2.18
CA VAL A 105 3.63 -20.65 -1.56
C VAL A 105 3.39 -19.13 -1.55
N ILE A 106 2.87 -18.57 -2.65
CA ILE A 106 2.47 -17.16 -2.71
C ILE A 106 1.40 -16.87 -1.67
N LEU A 107 0.34 -17.68 -1.63
CA LEU A 107 -0.77 -17.49 -0.69
C LEU A 107 -0.29 -17.56 0.77
N SER A 108 0.64 -18.46 1.07
CA SER A 108 1.26 -18.58 2.39
C SER A 108 2.03 -17.31 2.77
N VAL A 109 2.88 -16.81 1.87
CA VAL A 109 3.66 -15.59 2.10
C VAL A 109 2.77 -14.36 2.24
N VAL A 110 1.73 -14.24 1.42
CA VAL A 110 0.72 -13.17 1.53
C VAL A 110 0.01 -13.24 2.89
N THR A 111 -0.35 -14.43 3.34
CA THR A 111 -1.02 -14.64 4.63
C THR A 111 -0.13 -14.22 5.79
N LEU A 112 1.15 -14.57 5.76
CA LEU A 112 2.13 -14.16 6.77
C LEU A 112 2.38 -12.64 6.72
N ALA A 113 2.43 -12.04 5.53
CA ALA A 113 2.54 -10.58 5.38
C ALA A 113 1.32 -9.85 5.98
N MET A 114 0.10 -10.37 5.74
CA MET A 114 -1.13 -9.82 6.32
C MET A 114 -1.15 -9.93 7.84
N LEU A 115 -0.73 -11.07 8.38
CA LEU A 115 -0.56 -11.24 9.82
C LEU A 115 0.40 -10.17 10.39
N GLU A 116 1.58 -10.01 9.81
CA GLU A 116 2.57 -9.01 10.26
C GLU A 116 2.10 -7.56 10.09
N CYS A 117 1.20 -7.29 9.14
CA CYS A 117 0.55 -5.98 9.03
C CYS A 117 -0.43 -5.72 10.19
N LEU A 118 -1.19 -6.73 10.63
CA LEU A 118 -2.26 -6.58 11.63
C LEU A 118 -1.75 -6.76 13.07
N VAL A 119 -0.84 -7.72 13.25
CA VAL A 119 -0.22 -8.09 14.53
C VAL A 119 1.30 -8.17 14.30
N PRO A 120 1.99 -7.01 14.25
CA PRO A 120 3.43 -6.99 13.99
C PRO A 120 4.20 -7.70 15.10
N THR A 121 5.09 -8.63 14.74
CA THR A 121 5.99 -9.29 15.69
C THR A 121 7.33 -8.56 15.81
N GLY A 122 7.58 -7.59 14.93
CA GLY A 122 8.73 -6.70 14.98
C GLY A 122 8.66 -5.59 13.94
N PRO A 123 9.61 -4.63 14.00
CA PRO A 123 9.64 -3.52 13.06
C PRO A 123 9.93 -4.04 11.65
N LYS A 124 9.08 -3.64 10.68
CA LYS A 124 9.29 -3.88 9.24
C LYS A 124 9.34 -5.35 8.83
N TYR A 125 8.87 -6.30 9.65
CA TYR A 125 8.82 -7.72 9.27
C TYR A 125 7.81 -7.98 8.15
N TYR A 126 6.70 -7.26 8.13
CA TYR A 126 5.76 -7.28 7.00
C TYR A 126 6.47 -6.93 5.67
N LEU A 127 7.39 -5.95 5.66
CA LEU A 127 8.18 -5.62 4.45
C LEU A 127 9.05 -6.79 4.00
N ARG A 128 9.62 -7.58 4.93
CA ARG A 128 10.43 -8.75 4.57
C ARG A 128 9.61 -9.78 3.81
N HIS A 129 8.37 -10.03 4.23
CA HIS A 129 7.46 -10.92 3.50
C HIS A 129 7.09 -10.37 2.13
N MET A 130 6.79 -9.07 2.02
CA MET A 130 6.44 -8.43 0.74
C MET A 130 7.61 -8.42 -0.26
N ILE A 131 8.85 -8.23 0.21
CA ILE A 131 10.06 -8.35 -0.63
C ILE A 131 10.28 -9.80 -1.05
N GLY A 132 10.09 -10.75 -0.13
CA GLY A 132 10.14 -12.18 -0.46
C GLY A 132 9.11 -12.58 -1.50
N LEU A 133 7.91 -11.97 -1.46
CA LEU A 133 6.86 -12.16 -2.44
C LEU A 133 7.26 -11.65 -3.83
N GLU A 134 7.89 -10.47 -3.93
CA GLU A 134 8.43 -9.99 -5.20
C GLU A 134 9.47 -10.97 -5.77
N ARG A 135 10.39 -11.45 -4.93
CA ARG A 135 11.41 -12.41 -5.36
C ARG A 135 10.80 -13.72 -5.86
N LEU A 136 9.72 -14.17 -5.20
CA LEU A 136 8.96 -15.34 -5.63
C LEU A 136 8.31 -15.15 -7.00
N LEU A 137 7.76 -13.96 -7.27
CA LEU A 137 7.23 -13.65 -8.59
C LEU A 137 8.35 -13.59 -9.63
N GLU A 138 9.50 -12.99 -9.32
CA GLU A 138 10.63 -12.91 -10.25
C GLU A 138 11.18 -14.28 -10.66
N LEU A 139 11.15 -15.26 -9.76
CA LEU A 139 11.55 -16.64 -10.06
C LEU A 139 10.56 -17.37 -10.98
N ARG A 140 9.35 -16.82 -11.14
CA ARG A 140 8.36 -17.30 -12.11
C ARG A 140 8.53 -16.50 -13.39
N ASP A 141 8.70 -17.19 -14.50
CA ASP A 141 8.69 -16.51 -15.80
C ASP A 141 7.27 -15.95 -16.06
N PRO A 142 7.10 -14.63 -16.22
CA PRO A 142 5.80 -14.01 -16.43
C PRO A 142 5.07 -14.58 -17.65
N SER A 143 5.79 -15.09 -18.66
CA SER A 143 5.22 -15.68 -19.88
C SER A 143 4.88 -17.17 -19.79
N SER A 144 5.57 -17.93 -18.92
CA SER A 144 5.36 -19.37 -18.76
C SER A 144 4.19 -19.73 -17.81
N TYR A 145 3.73 -18.78 -16.98
CA TYR A 145 2.70 -19.01 -15.96
C TYR A 145 1.42 -18.17 -16.17
N CYS A 146 1.05 -17.90 -17.42
CA CYS A 146 -0.15 -17.12 -17.80
C CYS A 146 -1.48 -17.90 -17.71
N SER A 147 -1.72 -18.70 -16.65
CA SER A 147 -3.09 -19.13 -16.40
C SER A 147 -3.92 -17.91 -15.95
N PRO A 148 -5.22 -17.80 -16.32
CA PRO A 148 -6.07 -16.73 -15.81
C PRO A 148 -6.05 -16.64 -14.27
N LYS A 149 -6.01 -17.78 -13.57
CA LYS A 149 -5.94 -17.85 -12.11
C LYS A 149 -4.64 -17.25 -11.55
N SER A 150 -3.50 -17.56 -12.15
CA SER A 150 -2.20 -17.03 -11.73
C SER A 150 -2.07 -15.53 -12.02
N SER A 151 -2.61 -15.07 -13.15
CA SER A 151 -2.69 -13.64 -13.48
C SER A 151 -3.50 -12.87 -12.43
N GLU A 152 -4.69 -13.36 -12.07
CA GLU A 152 -5.51 -12.73 -11.02
C GLU A 152 -4.81 -12.73 -9.65
N LEU A 153 -4.09 -13.82 -9.32
CA LEU A 153 -3.26 -13.86 -8.13
C LEU A 153 -2.19 -12.75 -8.16
N TYR A 154 -1.47 -12.58 -9.27
CA TYR A 154 -0.44 -11.53 -9.40
C TYR A 154 -1.03 -10.12 -9.29
N LYS A 155 -2.16 -9.87 -9.95
CA LYS A 155 -2.90 -8.61 -9.82
C LYS A 155 -3.31 -8.35 -8.37
N SER A 156 -3.72 -9.38 -7.64
CA SER A 156 -4.16 -9.23 -6.26
C SER A 156 -3.03 -8.87 -5.28
N VAL A 157 -1.77 -9.23 -5.58
CA VAL A 157 -0.61 -9.00 -4.70
C VAL A 157 0.27 -7.82 -5.10
N ARG A 158 0.09 -7.25 -6.30
CA ARG A 158 0.94 -6.17 -6.85
C ARG A 158 1.10 -4.97 -5.92
N HIS A 159 0.05 -4.62 -5.17
CA HIS A 159 0.08 -3.52 -4.21
C HIS A 159 1.10 -3.75 -3.08
N MET A 160 1.24 -4.98 -2.58
CA MET A 160 2.21 -5.31 -1.52
C MET A 160 3.65 -5.15 -2.01
N ILE A 161 3.91 -5.60 -3.23
CA ILE A 161 5.22 -5.51 -3.87
C ILE A 161 5.60 -4.04 -4.06
N LEU A 162 4.74 -3.27 -4.72
CA LEU A 162 5.01 -1.85 -5.00
C LEU A 162 5.15 -1.03 -3.72
N PHE A 163 4.30 -1.30 -2.72
CA PHE A 163 4.44 -0.69 -1.39
C PHE A 163 5.84 -0.95 -0.83
N ALA A 164 6.29 -2.21 -0.83
CA ALA A 164 7.59 -2.56 -0.27
C ALA A 164 8.77 -1.97 -1.06
N SER A 165 8.71 -1.97 -2.39
CA SER A 165 9.73 -1.37 -3.26
C SER A 165 9.85 0.14 -3.01
N LEU A 166 8.72 0.87 -2.91
CA LEU A 166 8.72 2.30 -2.59
C LEU A 166 9.22 2.60 -1.17
N ARG A 167 8.87 1.77 -0.18
CA ARG A 167 9.35 1.92 1.21
C ARG A 167 10.84 1.65 1.38
N THR A 168 11.40 0.79 0.54
CA THR A 168 12.81 0.39 0.62
C THR A 168 13.71 1.13 -0.36
N GLY A 169 13.15 2.01 -1.19
CA GLY A 169 13.89 2.74 -2.22
C GLY A 169 14.49 1.80 -3.27
N LYS A 170 13.81 0.69 -3.58
CA LYS A 170 14.28 -0.32 -4.53
C LYS A 170 13.42 -0.33 -5.80
N PRO A 171 14.01 -0.57 -6.99
CA PRO A 171 13.25 -0.77 -8.21
C PRO A 171 12.41 -2.05 -8.12
N SER A 172 11.16 -2.00 -8.55
CA SER A 172 10.30 -3.19 -8.61
C SER A 172 10.45 -3.95 -9.94
N ILE A 173 10.31 -5.27 -9.91
CA ILE A 173 10.20 -6.10 -11.12
C ILE A 173 8.96 -5.73 -11.95
N LEU A 174 7.92 -5.19 -11.31
CA LEU A 174 6.68 -4.80 -11.97
C LEU A 174 6.84 -3.56 -12.87
N ALA A 175 7.98 -2.88 -12.79
CA ALA A 175 8.33 -1.80 -13.71
C ALA A 175 8.78 -2.33 -15.09
N ARG A 176 9.17 -3.61 -15.17
CA ARG A 176 9.65 -4.23 -16.42
C ARG A 176 8.49 -4.43 -17.39
N ALA A 177 8.77 -4.30 -18.69
CA ALA A 177 7.75 -4.31 -19.73
C ALA A 177 6.97 -5.63 -19.76
N GLU A 178 7.65 -6.76 -19.60
CA GLU A 178 7.05 -8.09 -19.57
C GLU A 178 6.00 -8.26 -18.46
N TRP A 179 6.25 -7.68 -17.27
CA TRP A 179 5.30 -7.74 -16.15
C TRP A 179 4.11 -6.82 -16.36
N LYS A 180 4.31 -5.61 -16.90
CA LYS A 180 3.20 -4.71 -17.24
C LYS A 180 2.30 -5.32 -18.30
N THR A 181 2.87 -5.98 -19.32
CA THR A 181 2.10 -6.68 -20.35
C THR A 181 1.21 -7.76 -19.75
N VAL A 182 1.77 -8.61 -18.87
CA VAL A 182 1.00 -9.68 -18.22
C VAL A 182 -0.08 -9.13 -17.29
N LEU A 183 0.21 -8.10 -16.49
CA LEU A 183 -0.76 -7.52 -15.56
C LEU A 183 -1.89 -6.76 -16.25
N ARG A 184 -1.67 -6.28 -17.49
CA ARG A 184 -2.69 -5.66 -18.33
C ARG A 184 -3.49 -6.68 -19.13
N ALA A 185 -3.03 -7.93 -19.21
CA ALA A 185 -3.73 -8.97 -19.93
C ALA A 185 -5.09 -9.26 -19.28
N ASN A 186 -6.12 -9.35 -20.11
CA ASN A 186 -7.50 -9.64 -19.70
C ASN A 186 -8.11 -8.63 -18.71
N CYS A 187 -7.57 -7.41 -18.59
CA CYS A 187 -8.21 -6.36 -17.81
C CYS A 187 -9.49 -5.86 -18.51
N SER A 188 -10.56 -5.63 -17.75
CA SER A 188 -11.67 -4.80 -18.19
C SER A 188 -11.24 -3.33 -18.35
N ASP A 189 -12.09 -2.50 -18.97
CA ASP A 189 -11.82 -1.07 -19.11
C ASP A 189 -11.65 -0.37 -17.74
N GLU A 190 -12.42 -0.76 -16.74
CA GLU A 190 -12.29 -0.26 -15.36
C GLU A 190 -10.97 -0.72 -14.73
N GLU A 191 -10.58 -1.99 -14.91
CA GLU A 191 -9.33 -2.52 -14.39
C GLU A 191 -8.11 -1.91 -15.07
N LEU A 192 -8.22 -1.50 -16.34
CA LEU A 192 -7.16 -0.76 -17.04
C LEU A 192 -6.92 0.62 -16.42
N GLN A 193 -7.97 1.31 -15.94
CA GLN A 193 -7.79 2.57 -15.23
C GLN A 193 -7.03 2.40 -13.91
N GLU A 194 -7.30 1.32 -13.18
CA GLU A 194 -6.54 0.96 -11.97
C GLU A 194 -5.11 0.56 -12.31
N GLN A 195 -4.93 -0.24 -13.37
CA GLN A 195 -3.61 -0.72 -13.80
C GLN A 195 -2.72 0.43 -14.31
N ASP A 196 -3.28 1.49 -14.91
CA ASP A 196 -2.53 2.72 -15.24
C ASP A 196 -1.83 3.31 -14.02
N LEU A 197 -2.52 3.39 -12.87
CA LEU A 197 -1.94 3.92 -11.64
C LEU A 197 -0.87 2.99 -11.07
N TYR A 198 -1.08 1.67 -11.12
CA TYR A 198 -0.07 0.69 -10.73
C TYR A 198 1.19 0.76 -11.60
N ASP A 199 1.05 0.93 -12.92
CA ASP A 199 2.18 1.05 -13.84
C ASP A 199 3.00 2.31 -13.56
N VAL A 200 2.34 3.44 -13.26
CA VAL A 200 3.01 4.67 -12.85
C VAL A 200 3.76 4.49 -11.54
N LEU A 201 3.16 3.83 -10.54
CA LEU A 201 3.84 3.51 -9.28
C LEU A 201 5.04 2.58 -9.50
N ALA A 202 4.91 1.59 -10.38
CA ALA A 202 6.01 0.71 -10.74
C ALA A 202 7.17 1.49 -11.35
N ASP A 203 6.93 2.38 -12.31
CA ASP A 203 7.97 3.26 -12.85
C ASP A 203 8.54 4.20 -11.79
N CYS A 204 7.69 4.69 -10.88
CA CYS A 204 8.11 5.55 -9.79
C CYS A 204 9.07 4.83 -8.82
N THR A 205 8.95 3.51 -8.62
CA THR A 205 9.91 2.74 -7.80
C THR A 205 11.33 2.83 -8.35
N VAL A 206 11.47 2.81 -9.68
CA VAL A 206 12.76 2.95 -10.37
C VAL A 206 13.30 4.36 -10.17
N LEU A 207 12.45 5.38 -10.34
CA LEU A 207 12.86 6.77 -10.19
C LEU A 207 13.25 7.11 -8.74
N VAL A 208 12.56 6.55 -7.75
CA VAL A 208 12.90 6.68 -6.33
C VAL A 208 14.29 6.10 -6.07
N ALA A 209 14.58 4.88 -6.55
CA ALA A 209 15.88 4.25 -6.37
C ALA A 209 17.01 5.03 -7.07
N GLU A 210 16.77 5.50 -8.29
CA GLU A 210 17.73 6.34 -9.03
C GLU A 210 18.01 7.65 -8.32
N ARG A 211 16.95 8.31 -7.82
CA ARG A 211 17.06 9.53 -7.02
C ARG A 211 17.86 9.30 -5.75
N ASP A 212 17.56 8.26 -4.98
CA ASP A 212 18.23 7.99 -3.71
C ASP A 212 19.72 7.72 -3.92
N ASN A 213 20.06 6.96 -4.96
CA ASN A 213 21.45 6.74 -5.35
C ASN A 213 22.14 8.03 -5.83
N MET A 214 21.45 8.87 -6.61
CA MET A 214 21.97 10.17 -7.04
C MET A 214 22.23 11.09 -5.83
N LEU A 215 21.28 11.20 -4.90
CA LEU A 215 21.40 12.03 -3.69
C LEU A 215 22.55 11.54 -2.79
N ALA A 216 22.72 10.24 -2.62
CA ALA A 216 23.81 9.66 -1.83
C ALA A 216 25.21 9.96 -2.39
N ASN A 217 25.32 10.22 -3.70
CA ASN A 217 26.59 10.48 -4.38
C ASN A 217 26.72 11.93 -4.87
N TRP A 218 25.78 12.82 -4.52
CA TRP A 218 25.66 14.15 -5.11
C TRP A 218 26.92 15.01 -4.91
N GLU A 219 27.49 14.99 -3.71
CA GLU A 219 28.68 15.80 -3.35
C GLU A 219 29.99 15.23 -3.91
N LEU A 220 30.00 13.97 -4.32
CA LEU A 220 31.22 13.29 -4.78
C LEU A 220 31.52 13.57 -6.26
N ASP A 221 30.48 13.79 -7.07
CA ASP A 221 30.59 14.00 -8.52
C ASP A 221 29.40 14.86 -9.00
N LEU A 222 29.58 16.19 -8.94
CA LEU A 222 28.53 17.16 -9.24
C LEU A 222 28.08 17.12 -10.71
N GLU A 223 29.00 16.88 -11.64
CA GLU A 223 28.70 16.78 -13.07
C GLU A 223 27.81 15.57 -13.36
N ARG A 224 28.21 14.39 -12.85
CA ARG A 224 27.40 13.17 -12.97
C ARG A 224 26.08 13.29 -12.22
N GLY A 225 26.08 13.89 -11.04
CA GLY A 225 24.88 14.18 -10.26
C GLY A 225 23.89 15.02 -11.06
N THR A 226 24.36 16.09 -11.69
CA THR A 226 23.53 16.99 -12.52
C THR A 226 22.94 16.25 -13.73
N HIS A 227 23.73 15.44 -14.43
CA HIS A 227 23.24 14.61 -15.54
C HIS A 227 22.17 13.59 -15.09
N GLN A 228 22.40 12.93 -13.94
CA GLN A 228 21.44 11.98 -13.36
C GLN A 228 20.14 12.67 -12.95
N ARG A 229 20.23 13.83 -12.30
CA ARG A 229 19.08 14.66 -11.92
C ARG A 229 18.22 14.99 -13.13
N ASP A 230 18.83 15.46 -14.22
CA ASP A 230 18.10 15.84 -15.43
C ASP A 230 17.45 14.63 -16.10
N LYS A 231 18.12 13.48 -16.09
CA LYS A 231 17.56 12.21 -16.57
C LYS A 231 16.33 11.79 -15.75
N ILE A 232 16.40 11.87 -14.42
CA ILE A 232 15.28 11.55 -13.52
C ILE A 232 14.12 12.52 -13.77
N LYS A 233 14.39 13.83 -13.81
CA LYS A 233 13.38 14.87 -14.10
C LYS A 233 12.68 14.64 -15.44
N ARG A 234 13.44 14.35 -16.50
CA ARG A 234 12.90 14.07 -17.84
C ARG A 234 11.98 12.85 -17.88
N ARG A 235 12.18 11.88 -16.99
CA ARG A 235 11.33 10.69 -16.88
C ARG A 235 10.15 10.87 -15.93
N ALA A 236 10.31 11.65 -14.86
CA ALA A 236 9.25 11.93 -13.89
C ALA A 236 8.16 12.87 -14.45
N LEU A 237 8.53 13.87 -15.26
CA LEU A 237 7.58 14.82 -15.85
C LEU A 237 6.51 14.19 -16.77
N PRO A 238 6.85 13.21 -17.64
CA PRO A 238 5.86 12.44 -18.38
C PRO A 238 4.88 11.66 -17.48
N LEU A 239 5.35 11.08 -16.37
CA LEU A 239 4.46 10.40 -15.42
C LEU A 239 3.47 11.39 -14.79
N LEU A 240 3.93 12.58 -14.39
CA LEU A 240 3.06 13.63 -13.87
C LEU A 240 2.03 14.09 -14.90
N THR A 241 2.45 14.26 -16.16
CA THR A 241 1.54 14.59 -17.27
C THR A 241 0.52 13.49 -17.50
N HIS A 242 0.95 12.22 -17.47
CA HIS A 242 0.07 11.06 -17.60
C HIS A 242 -0.98 11.04 -16.49
N LEU A 243 -0.59 11.26 -15.23
CA LEU A 243 -1.52 11.32 -14.10
C LEU A 243 -2.54 12.46 -14.24
N ARG A 244 -2.13 13.65 -14.67
CA ARG A 244 -3.06 14.76 -14.93
C ARG A 244 -4.07 14.42 -16.03
N ALA A 245 -3.60 13.76 -17.10
CA ALA A 245 -4.48 13.29 -18.17
C ALA A 245 -5.43 12.18 -17.69
N TRP A 246 -4.93 11.26 -16.87
CA TRP A 246 -5.72 10.22 -16.22
C TRP A 246 -6.83 10.84 -15.37
N ARG A 247 -6.50 11.83 -14.53
CA ARG A 247 -7.47 12.52 -13.67
C ARG A 247 -8.58 13.19 -14.47
N LYS A 248 -8.21 13.90 -15.54
CA LYS A 248 -9.19 14.53 -16.43
C LYS A 248 -10.15 13.51 -17.05
N ARG A 249 -9.66 12.32 -17.46
CA ARG A 249 -10.52 11.24 -17.98
C ARG A 249 -11.44 10.70 -16.88
N TRP A 250 -10.90 10.46 -15.70
CA TRP A 250 -11.66 9.95 -14.55
C TRP A 250 -12.78 10.92 -14.13
N ASP A 251 -12.50 12.22 -14.05
CA ASP A 251 -13.49 13.27 -13.72
C ASP A 251 -14.59 13.40 -14.79
N SER A 252 -14.30 13.02 -16.03
CA SER A 252 -15.26 13.12 -17.15
C SER A 252 -16.24 11.94 -17.19
N ASP A 253 -15.97 10.85 -16.48
CA ASP A 253 -16.88 9.70 -16.38
C ASP A 253 -17.92 9.95 -15.28
N GLY A 254 -19.19 10.04 -15.67
CA GLY A 254 -20.31 10.29 -14.75
C GLY A 254 -20.46 9.25 -13.63
N ARG A 255 -19.87 8.06 -13.77
CA ARG A 255 -19.84 7.03 -12.71
C ARG A 255 -18.94 7.40 -11.53
N ASN A 256 -18.03 8.35 -11.72
CA ASN A 256 -17.05 8.79 -10.73
C ASN A 256 -17.51 10.02 -9.94
N SER A 257 -18.80 10.35 -9.98
CA SER A 257 -19.34 11.53 -9.30
C SER A 257 -19.13 11.50 -7.79
N TYR A 258 -18.70 12.65 -7.27
CA TYR A 258 -18.62 12.93 -5.84
C TYR A 258 -18.99 14.40 -5.60
N PHE A 259 -19.41 14.73 -4.38
CA PHE A 259 -19.76 16.09 -4.00
C PHE A 259 -19.05 16.49 -2.71
N GLU A 260 -18.85 17.81 -2.58
CA GLU A 260 -18.28 18.40 -1.38
C GLU A 260 -19.39 18.75 -0.39
N THR A 261 -19.42 18.06 0.75
CA THR A 261 -20.32 18.41 1.85
C THR A 261 -19.55 19.20 2.88
N SER A 262 -20.15 20.24 3.44
CA SER A 262 -19.53 20.96 4.55
C SER A 262 -19.28 20.00 5.71
N ALA A 263 -18.05 19.99 6.21
CA ALA A 263 -17.69 19.21 7.40
C ALA A 263 -18.56 19.60 8.61
N ALA A 264 -19.15 20.80 8.58
CA ALA A 264 -20.09 21.31 9.55
C ALA A 264 -21.49 20.67 9.51
N PHE A 265 -21.98 20.32 8.31
CA PHE A 265 -23.32 19.74 8.10
C PHE A 265 -23.33 18.23 8.35
N ALA A 266 -22.21 17.54 8.10
CA ALA A 266 -22.02 16.15 8.52
C ALA A 266 -22.16 15.95 10.05
N ARG A 267 -22.10 17.03 10.84
CA ARG A 267 -22.32 17.05 12.31
C ARG A 267 -23.77 16.88 12.74
N LEU A 268 -24.75 17.11 11.84
CA LEU A 268 -26.19 17.14 12.19
C LEU A 268 -26.92 15.82 11.94
N GLN A 269 -26.26 14.78 11.41
CA GLN A 269 -26.80 13.42 11.44
C GLN A 269 -26.67 12.86 12.86
N PRO A 270 -27.65 12.10 13.39
CA PRO A 270 -27.67 11.68 14.79
C PRO A 270 -26.62 10.57 15.04
N MET A 271 -25.37 10.95 15.24
CA MET A 271 -24.32 10.11 15.78
C MET A 271 -23.67 10.86 16.95
N GLN A 272 -24.08 10.47 18.16
CA GLN A 272 -23.51 10.74 19.49
C GLN A 272 -22.63 12.00 19.66
N GLU A 273 -23.12 12.89 20.52
CA GLU A 273 -22.42 14.04 21.10
C GLU A 273 -20.96 13.69 21.50
N SER A 274 -19.98 14.19 20.73
CA SER A 274 -18.56 14.12 21.09
C SER A 274 -18.10 15.46 21.67
N ARG A 275 -17.81 15.48 22.97
CA ARG A 275 -17.07 16.57 23.66
C ARG A 275 -15.59 16.44 23.33
N GLY A 276 -15.09 17.27 22.41
CA GLY A 276 -13.68 17.41 22.05
C GLY A 276 -13.51 18.38 20.89
N ASP A 277 -12.36 19.05 20.82
CA ASP A 277 -11.94 19.91 19.68
C ASP A 277 -11.60 19.03 18.46
N ASP A 278 -12.60 18.29 17.97
CA ASP A 278 -12.49 17.20 16.99
C ASP A 278 -12.84 17.68 15.56
N SER A 279 -12.70 18.98 15.29
CA SER A 279 -13.09 19.53 13.99
C SER A 279 -12.10 19.08 12.91
N PRO A 280 -12.56 18.50 11.77
CA PRO A 280 -11.71 18.41 10.60
C PRO A 280 -11.16 19.80 10.29
N HIS A 281 -9.85 19.94 10.13
CA HIS A 281 -9.25 21.22 9.70
C HIS A 281 -9.62 21.58 8.25
N PHE A 282 -10.45 20.76 7.60
CA PHE A 282 -10.92 20.95 6.24
C PHE A 282 -12.37 21.47 6.26
N PRO A 283 -12.70 22.48 5.44
CA PRO A 283 -14.05 23.04 5.40
C PRO A 283 -15.09 22.06 4.82
N THR A 284 -14.63 21.11 4.00
CA THR A 284 -15.49 20.15 3.28
C THR A 284 -14.88 18.74 3.26
N ILE A 285 -15.76 17.73 3.23
CA ILE A 285 -15.45 16.31 3.05
C ILE A 285 -16.04 15.82 1.72
N PHE A 286 -15.54 14.71 1.19
CA PHE A 286 -16.08 14.12 -0.03
C PHE A 286 -17.13 13.05 0.27
N GLU A 287 -18.25 13.12 -0.44
CA GLU A 287 -19.26 12.06 -0.49
C GLU A 287 -19.31 11.48 -1.90
N PHE A 288 -19.21 10.15 -2.00
CA PHE A 288 -19.10 9.44 -3.28
C PHE A 288 -20.34 8.62 -3.57
N SER A 289 -20.69 8.53 -4.85
CA SER A 289 -21.78 7.66 -5.31
C SER A 289 -21.47 6.16 -5.16
N ASN A 290 -20.18 5.77 -5.14
CA ASN A 290 -19.76 4.37 -4.99
C ASN A 290 -18.32 4.24 -4.43
N ASP A 291 -17.96 3.03 -4.00
CA ASP A 291 -16.66 2.71 -3.37
C ASP A 291 -15.50 2.73 -4.36
N SER A 292 -15.78 2.36 -5.61
CA SER A 292 -14.77 2.34 -6.65
C SER A 292 -14.23 3.75 -6.88
N ALA A 293 -15.12 4.74 -7.02
CA ALA A 293 -14.76 6.13 -7.19
C ALA A 293 -13.90 6.65 -6.02
N ALA A 294 -14.32 6.38 -4.78
CA ALA A 294 -13.56 6.77 -3.60
C ALA A 294 -12.17 6.09 -3.56
N THR A 295 -12.09 4.79 -3.91
CA THR A 295 -10.83 4.02 -3.90
C THR A 295 -9.87 4.58 -4.94
N MET A 296 -10.38 4.78 -6.16
CA MET A 296 -9.61 5.27 -7.30
C MET A 296 -9.10 6.68 -7.09
N LEU A 297 -9.90 7.57 -6.47
CA LEU A 297 -9.44 8.92 -6.14
C LEU A 297 -8.31 8.90 -5.09
N MET A 298 -8.44 8.08 -4.05
CA MET A 298 -7.38 7.90 -3.06
C MET A 298 -6.12 7.29 -3.69
N PHE A 299 -6.28 6.34 -4.60
CA PHE A 299 -5.16 5.70 -5.28
C PHE A 299 -4.42 6.63 -6.23
N TYR A 300 -5.17 7.43 -6.99
CA TYR A 300 -4.64 8.49 -7.83
C TYR A 300 -3.79 9.47 -7.01
N ASN A 301 -4.33 9.98 -5.90
CA ASN A 301 -3.62 10.93 -5.05
C ASN A 301 -2.37 10.30 -4.42
N THR A 302 -2.44 9.03 -4.02
CA THR A 302 -1.26 8.27 -3.54
C THR A 302 -0.17 8.22 -4.60
N THR A 303 -0.55 7.90 -5.85
CA THR A 303 0.38 7.83 -6.98
C THR A 303 0.99 9.19 -7.31
N LEU A 304 0.16 10.23 -7.27
CA LEU A 304 0.57 11.62 -7.48
C LEU A 304 1.58 12.07 -6.43
N ILE A 305 1.35 11.76 -5.15
CA ILE A 305 2.28 12.07 -4.05
C ILE A 305 3.68 11.51 -4.36
N TYR A 306 3.80 10.23 -4.73
CA TYR A 306 5.10 9.62 -4.99
C TYR A 306 5.84 10.28 -6.16
N VAL A 307 5.15 10.59 -7.26
CA VAL A 307 5.77 11.28 -8.42
C VAL A 307 6.20 12.70 -8.04
N LEU A 308 5.37 13.43 -7.29
CA LEU A 308 5.70 14.78 -6.82
C LEU A 308 6.87 14.78 -5.84
N GLN A 309 6.95 13.79 -4.94
CA GLN A 309 8.07 13.62 -4.03
C GLN A 309 9.39 13.42 -4.77
N VAL A 310 9.40 12.61 -5.84
CA VAL A 310 10.59 12.45 -6.69
C VAL A 310 11.01 13.81 -7.27
N LEU A 311 10.08 14.58 -7.83
CA LEU A 311 10.37 15.88 -8.44
C LEU A 311 10.82 16.94 -7.41
N ALA A 312 10.14 17.02 -6.26
CA ALA A 312 10.42 17.99 -5.21
C ALA A 312 11.78 17.77 -4.52
N SER A 313 12.27 16.54 -4.50
CA SER A 313 13.53 16.17 -3.84
C SER A 313 14.77 16.34 -4.72
N LEU A 314 14.62 16.67 -6.00
CA LEU A 314 15.76 16.94 -6.87
C LEU A 314 16.51 18.21 -6.42
N PRO A 315 17.86 18.19 -6.36
CA PRO A 315 18.66 19.36 -6.01
C PRO A 315 18.48 20.53 -7.00
N LEU A 316 18.68 21.76 -6.51
CA LEU A 316 18.69 22.96 -7.34
C LEU A 316 19.96 22.98 -8.23
N GLU A 317 19.91 23.68 -9.36
CA GLU A 317 21.10 23.98 -10.15
C GLU A 317 21.98 24.97 -9.38
N ASN A 318 23.07 24.50 -8.76
CA ASN A 318 24.14 25.40 -8.39
C ASN A 318 24.93 25.73 -9.66
N PHE A 319 24.57 26.83 -10.34
CA PHE A 319 25.50 27.47 -11.27
C PHE A 319 26.70 27.92 -10.43
N GLY A 320 27.78 27.15 -10.50
CA GLY A 320 28.96 27.36 -9.68
C GLY A 320 29.49 28.79 -9.79
N ILE A 321 29.69 29.41 -8.64
CA ILE A 321 30.60 30.53 -8.42
C ILE A 321 32.03 29.97 -8.62
N HIS A 322 32.38 29.65 -9.86
CA HIS A 322 33.76 29.50 -10.29
C HIS A 322 33.99 30.49 -11.42
N SER A 323 34.14 31.74 -10.98
CA SER A 323 34.65 32.85 -11.75
C SER A 323 36.04 32.49 -12.31
N ASN A 324 36.08 31.98 -13.55
CA ASN A 324 37.19 32.32 -14.44
C ASN A 324 36.87 33.70 -15.04
N GLN A 325 37.69 34.65 -14.61
CA GLN A 325 37.48 36.09 -14.56
C GLN A 325 37.61 36.78 -15.94
N SER A 326 37.04 36.23 -17.03
CA SER A 326 37.22 36.83 -18.37
C SER A 326 36.00 36.91 -19.29
N PHE A 327 34.79 36.53 -18.88
CA PHE A 327 33.60 36.74 -19.72
C PHE A 327 32.34 37.01 -18.88
N ILE A 328 32.13 38.25 -18.43
CA ILE A 328 30.84 38.65 -17.86
C ILE A 328 30.45 40.06 -18.29
N GLN A 329 29.37 40.15 -19.08
CA GLN A 329 28.34 41.14 -18.77
C GLN A 329 26.91 40.72 -19.19
N ASN A 330 26.72 39.70 -20.04
CA ASN A 330 25.38 39.33 -20.53
C ASN A 330 24.79 38.00 -19.99
N THR A 331 25.54 37.18 -19.25
CA THR A 331 25.09 35.82 -18.84
C THR A 331 24.60 35.71 -17.39
N LEU A 332 24.82 36.73 -16.55
CA LEU A 332 24.44 36.69 -15.12
C LEU A 332 22.93 36.91 -14.86
N GLN A 333 22.23 37.62 -15.74
CA GLN A 333 20.77 37.84 -15.58
C GLN A 333 19.95 36.58 -15.89
N ASP A 334 20.39 35.78 -16.85
CA ASP A 334 19.67 34.58 -17.30
C ASP A 334 19.79 33.42 -16.28
N ALA A 335 20.96 33.29 -15.64
CA ALA A 335 21.18 32.30 -14.58
C ALA A 335 20.34 32.57 -13.31
N GLY A 336 20.17 33.84 -12.93
CA GLY A 336 19.34 34.22 -11.78
C GLY A 336 17.85 33.96 -12.02
N TYR A 337 17.36 34.22 -13.24
CA TYR A 337 15.97 33.94 -13.62
C TYR A 337 15.65 32.44 -13.61
N LEU A 338 16.58 31.60 -14.09
CA LEU A 338 16.40 30.14 -14.12
C LEU A 338 16.41 29.51 -12.71
N ASP A 339 17.27 29.99 -11.80
CA ASP A 339 17.30 29.54 -10.40
C ASP A 339 16.00 29.91 -9.66
N ASP A 340 15.51 31.14 -9.83
CA ASP A 340 14.23 31.58 -9.25
C ASP A 340 13.04 30.78 -9.79
N LEU A 341 13.02 30.51 -11.11
CA LEU A 341 11.99 29.68 -11.74
C LEU A 341 12.02 28.24 -11.18
N TRP A 342 13.20 27.65 -11.04
CA TRP A 342 13.33 26.28 -10.54
C TRP A 342 12.96 26.15 -9.05
N LYS A 343 13.34 27.14 -8.22
CA LYS A 343 12.87 27.25 -6.84
C LYS A 343 11.36 27.32 -6.79
N HIS A 344 10.75 28.18 -7.61
CA HIS A 344 9.29 28.28 -7.71
C HIS A 344 8.65 26.92 -8.02
N THR A 345 9.14 26.23 -9.06
CA THR A 345 8.65 24.91 -9.45
C THR A 345 8.81 23.86 -8.34
N LYS A 346 9.91 23.88 -7.57
CA LYS A 346 10.07 22.96 -6.42
C LYS A 346 9.03 23.20 -5.34
N TYR A 347 8.76 24.46 -4.99
CA TYR A 347 7.72 24.79 -4.02
C TYR A 347 6.31 24.42 -4.52
N GLU A 348 6.05 24.57 -5.82
CA GLU A 348 4.81 24.09 -6.44
C GLU A 348 4.62 22.58 -6.27
N TYR A 349 5.66 21.77 -6.46
CA TYR A 349 5.57 20.32 -6.25
C TYR A 349 5.31 19.95 -4.79
N ILE A 350 5.98 20.61 -3.84
CA ILE A 350 5.74 20.39 -2.40
C ILE A 350 4.31 20.77 -2.02
N ALA A 351 3.81 21.90 -2.54
CA ALA A 351 2.45 22.34 -2.29
C ALA A 351 1.42 21.38 -2.90
N ALA A 352 1.66 20.91 -4.13
CA ALA A 352 0.82 19.92 -4.79
C ALA A 352 0.83 18.56 -4.06
N GLU A 353 1.97 18.14 -3.52
CA GLU A 353 2.10 16.92 -2.73
C GLU A 353 1.22 17.01 -1.47
N ARG A 354 1.31 18.13 -0.74
CA ARG A 354 0.47 18.39 0.42
C ARG A 354 -1.00 18.41 0.04
N LEU A 355 -1.37 19.04 -1.07
CA LEU A 355 -2.77 19.08 -1.54
C LEU A 355 -3.32 17.68 -1.85
N ALA A 356 -2.54 16.83 -2.51
CA ALA A 356 -2.93 15.45 -2.81
C ALA A 356 -3.16 14.65 -1.51
N ALA A 357 -2.31 14.83 -0.49
CA ALA A 357 -2.51 14.20 0.81
C ALA A 357 -3.79 14.70 1.50
N LEU A 358 -4.09 16.00 1.39
CA LEU A 358 -5.34 16.57 1.92
C LEU A 358 -6.58 16.03 1.19
N GLU A 359 -6.52 15.79 -0.12
CA GLU A 359 -7.61 15.11 -0.84
C GLU A 359 -7.86 13.70 -0.30
N VAL A 360 -6.80 12.94 0.00
CA VAL A 360 -6.92 11.63 0.65
C VAL A 360 -7.60 11.77 2.01
N CYS A 361 -7.21 12.74 2.84
CA CYS A 361 -7.85 13.00 4.13
C CYS A 361 -9.36 13.24 4.01
N ARG A 362 -9.79 13.99 2.97
CA ARG A 362 -11.20 14.31 2.72
C ARG A 362 -12.02 13.10 2.26
N CYS A 363 -11.38 12.03 1.80
CA CYS A 363 -12.02 10.75 1.46
C CYS A 363 -12.30 9.86 2.68
N ILE A 364 -11.52 9.99 3.76
CA ILE A 364 -11.57 9.07 4.92
C ILE A 364 -12.95 9.00 5.59
N PRO A 365 -13.66 10.12 5.84
CA PRO A 365 -14.96 10.08 6.49
C PRO A 365 -15.99 9.22 5.74
N TYR A 366 -16.00 9.27 4.41
CA TYR A 366 -16.87 8.44 3.58
C TYR A 366 -16.67 6.94 3.86
N TYR A 367 -15.41 6.50 3.90
CA TYR A 367 -15.07 5.10 4.14
C TYR A 367 -15.51 4.63 5.52
N LEU A 368 -15.26 5.44 6.56
CA LEU A 368 -15.64 5.07 7.93
C LEU A 368 -17.16 4.99 8.10
N VAL A 369 -17.91 5.92 7.51
CA VAL A 369 -19.38 5.89 7.55
C VAL A 369 -19.92 4.67 6.81
N ARG A 370 -19.44 4.41 5.58
CA ARG A 370 -19.95 3.30 4.78
C ARG A 370 -19.60 1.94 5.37
N LYS A 371 -18.39 1.78 5.91
CA LYS A 371 -17.94 0.55 6.58
C LYS A 371 -18.79 0.24 7.81
N SER A 372 -19.18 1.27 8.59
CA SER A 372 -20.08 1.09 9.73
C SER A 372 -21.51 0.66 9.35
N ARG A 373 -21.96 0.97 8.13
CA ARG A 373 -23.32 0.68 7.65
C ARG A 373 -23.46 -0.66 6.92
N LEU A 374 -22.39 -1.14 6.26
CA LEU A 374 -22.48 -2.23 5.27
C LEU A 374 -21.53 -3.42 5.55
N ASP A 375 -20.78 -3.43 6.65
CA ASP A 375 -19.69 -4.42 6.88
C ASP A 375 -18.79 -4.54 5.63
N SER A 376 -18.48 -3.39 5.00
CA SER A 376 -17.68 -3.30 3.78
C SER A 376 -16.19 -3.41 4.11
N ASP A 377 -15.47 -4.29 3.41
CA ASP A 377 -14.06 -4.51 3.69
C ASP A 377 -13.21 -3.38 3.13
N SER A 378 -12.18 -2.97 3.88
CA SER A 378 -11.28 -1.93 3.40
C SER A 378 -10.31 -2.48 2.35
N SER A 379 -10.32 -1.87 1.18
CA SER A 379 -9.33 -2.14 0.12
C SER A 379 -7.91 -1.86 0.65
N PRO A 380 -6.91 -2.72 0.36
CA PRO A 380 -5.51 -2.47 0.71
C PRO A 380 -4.99 -1.11 0.18
N VAL A 381 -5.53 -0.66 -0.95
CA VAL A 381 -5.25 0.65 -1.55
C VAL A 381 -5.66 1.79 -0.62
N VAL A 382 -6.78 1.66 0.10
CA VAL A 382 -7.23 2.67 1.07
C VAL A 382 -6.25 2.75 2.23
N HIS A 383 -5.83 1.62 2.80
CA HIS A 383 -4.82 1.60 3.87
C HIS A 383 -3.51 2.25 3.40
N TRP A 384 -3.04 1.88 2.21
CA TRP A 384 -1.84 2.48 1.62
C TRP A 384 -2.00 4.00 1.45
N ALA A 385 -3.12 4.46 0.89
CA ALA A 385 -3.37 5.88 0.67
C ALA A 385 -3.37 6.67 1.98
N VAL A 386 -4.10 6.18 3.00
CA VAL A 386 -4.15 6.81 4.31
C VAL A 386 -2.76 6.88 4.94
N THR A 387 -2.00 5.79 4.94
CA THR A 387 -0.64 5.80 5.49
C THR A 387 0.27 6.76 4.72
N THR A 388 0.17 6.81 3.39
CA THR A 388 0.96 7.72 2.55
C THR A 388 0.65 9.18 2.86
N ALA A 389 -0.64 9.55 2.89
CA ALA A 389 -1.08 10.89 3.23
C ALA A 389 -0.64 11.30 4.64
N TRP A 390 -0.77 10.40 5.62
CA TRP A 390 -0.34 10.66 7.00
C TRP A 390 1.16 10.99 7.07
N MET A 391 2.00 10.23 6.37
CA MET A 391 3.44 10.51 6.32
C MET A 391 3.78 11.81 5.59
N THR A 392 3.16 12.07 4.44
CA THR A 392 3.33 13.33 3.68
C THR A 392 2.95 14.55 4.53
N LEU A 393 1.95 14.40 5.39
CA LEU A 393 1.53 15.43 6.33
C LEU A 393 2.38 15.46 7.61
N ARG A 394 3.54 14.80 7.69
CA ARG A 394 4.42 14.74 8.87
C ARG A 394 3.81 14.06 10.09
N GLY A 395 2.87 13.15 9.87
CA GLY A 395 2.27 12.31 10.90
C GLY A 395 1.78 13.07 12.13
N ASN A 396 2.15 12.63 13.33
CA ASN A 396 1.69 13.23 14.58
C ASN A 396 2.21 14.66 14.82
N GLU A 397 3.19 15.14 14.04
CA GLU A 397 3.70 16.50 14.15
C GLU A 397 2.70 17.52 13.60
N SER A 398 1.85 17.14 12.64
CA SER A 398 0.81 18.02 12.09
C SER A 398 -0.54 17.83 12.74
N ALA A 399 -1.36 18.88 12.66
CA ALA A 399 -2.73 18.82 13.15
C ALA A 399 -3.57 17.85 12.30
N GLU A 400 -3.36 17.82 10.99
CA GLU A 400 -4.03 16.89 10.08
C GLU A 400 -3.67 15.43 10.36
N GLY A 401 -2.39 15.12 10.60
CA GLY A 401 -1.98 13.75 10.88
C GLY A 401 -2.45 13.25 12.25
N ARG A 402 -2.52 14.13 13.26
CA ARG A 402 -3.18 13.81 14.55
C ARG A 402 -4.68 13.57 14.36
N TRP A 403 -5.35 14.41 13.59
CA TRP A 403 -6.78 14.24 13.28
C TRP A 403 -7.05 12.91 12.57
N MET A 404 -6.23 12.52 11.59
CA MET A 404 -6.36 11.22 10.92
C MET A 404 -6.26 10.05 11.91
N MET A 405 -5.27 10.10 12.81
CA MET A 405 -5.07 9.05 13.81
C MET A 405 -6.20 8.99 14.83
N ASP A 406 -6.67 10.14 15.32
CA ASP A 406 -7.78 10.20 16.26
C ASP A 406 -9.09 9.69 15.61
N LEU A 407 -9.35 10.08 14.36
CA LEU A 407 -10.50 9.63 13.60
C LEU A 407 -10.49 8.10 13.39
N LEU A 408 -9.34 7.54 13.04
CA LEU A 408 -9.16 6.08 12.89
C LEU A 408 -9.22 5.34 14.24
N ASN A 409 -8.73 5.92 15.33
CA ASN A 409 -8.76 5.26 16.64
C ASN A 409 -10.13 5.34 17.33
N ARG A 410 -10.87 6.45 17.17
CA ARG A 410 -12.15 6.68 17.86
C ARG A 410 -13.36 6.13 17.13
N LYS A 411 -13.43 6.31 15.80
CA LYS A 411 -14.59 5.87 15.00
C LYS A 411 -14.46 4.46 14.48
N SER A 412 -13.24 3.92 14.45
CA SER A 412 -13.04 2.54 14.04
C SER A 412 -13.11 1.64 15.28
N ARG A 413 -14.11 0.75 15.32
CA ARG A 413 -13.94 -0.54 16.02
C ARG A 413 -13.01 -1.46 15.22
N GLU A 414 -12.15 -0.90 14.38
CA GLU A 414 -11.49 -1.60 13.30
C GLU A 414 -10.09 -2.04 13.70
N VAL A 415 -9.69 -3.16 13.09
CA VAL A 415 -8.31 -3.59 13.11
C VAL A 415 -7.54 -2.75 12.11
N ILE A 416 -6.80 -1.79 12.64
CA ILE A 416 -5.82 -1.01 11.88
C ILE A 416 -4.62 -1.93 11.58
N ALA A 417 -4.11 -1.87 10.35
CA ALA A 417 -2.86 -2.54 9.97
C ALA A 417 -1.66 -1.86 10.63
N LYS A 418 -1.51 -2.04 11.95
CA LYS A 418 -0.51 -1.39 12.82
C LYS A 418 0.91 -1.43 12.25
N GLY A 419 1.28 -2.50 11.55
CA GLY A 419 2.58 -2.63 10.91
C GLY A 419 2.88 -1.53 9.89
N LEU A 420 1.88 -1.08 9.13
CA LEU A 420 2.04 -0.03 8.12
C LEU A 420 2.34 1.35 8.73
N TRP A 421 2.00 1.54 10.00
CA TRP A 421 2.16 2.80 10.75
C TRP A 421 3.44 2.83 11.61
N ALA A 422 4.09 1.67 11.79
CA ALA A 422 5.37 1.58 12.48
C ALA A 422 6.50 2.04 11.53
N ILE A 423 7.01 3.25 11.77
CA ILE A 423 8.15 3.85 11.03
C ILE A 423 9.47 3.19 11.41
#